data_AF-A0A1A8PL41-F1
#
_entry.id   AF-A0A1A8PL41-F1
#
_cell.length_a   1.000
_cell.length_b   1.000
_cell.length_c   1.000
_cell.angle_alpha   90.00
_cell.angle_beta   90.00
_cell.angle_gamma   90.00
#
_symmetry.space_group_name_H-M   'P 1'
#
loop_
_entity.id
_entity.type
_entity.pdbx_description
1 polymer ?
#
loop_
_entity_poly.entity_id
_entity_poly.type
_entity_poly.pdbx_seq_one_letter_code
_entity_poly.pdbx_strand_id
1 'polypeptide(L)'
;PRHRAVNLFLQGYEKSWIEAEEHYFEDKLIEDLAKPGEWQSLEEEEGVKHIDPLHQLIQLFSRTALTEKCKLDKDNLYMAYADIMAKSCHDEEDEEGEVKSFEEKEMEKQKLLYQQARLHDRGAAEMVLQTISASKGEMGS
;
A
#
# COMPACT_ATOMS: atom_id res chain seq x y z
N PRO A 1 7.99 -29.70 -32.13
CA PRO A 1 6.91 -28.71 -31.89
C PRO A 1 6.22 -28.82 -30.50
N ARG A 2 6.92 -29.27 -29.45
CA ARG A 2 6.38 -29.37 -28.07
C ARG A 2 6.62 -28.09 -27.27
N HIS A 3 7.83 -27.53 -27.40
CA HIS A 3 8.22 -26.26 -26.76
C HIS A 3 7.28 -25.09 -27.11
N ARG A 4 6.78 -25.04 -28.35
CA ARG A 4 5.82 -24.00 -28.77
C ARG A 4 4.45 -24.15 -28.09
N ALA A 5 3.97 -25.37 -27.89
CA ALA A 5 2.72 -25.63 -27.18
C ALA A 5 2.86 -25.34 -25.68
N VAL A 6 4.00 -25.67 -25.08
CA VAL A 6 4.31 -25.37 -23.68
C VAL A 6 4.37 -23.85 -23.43
N ASN A 7 5.02 -23.09 -24.31
CA ASN A 7 5.08 -21.63 -24.17
C ASN A 7 3.69 -20.97 -24.27
N LEU A 8 2.82 -21.46 -25.17
CA LEU A 8 1.45 -20.97 -25.26
C LEU A 8 0.61 -21.36 -24.04
N PHE A 9 0.81 -22.57 -23.51
CA PHE A 9 0.14 -23.02 -22.29
C PHE A 9 0.53 -22.17 -21.08
N LEU A 10 1.82 -21.87 -20.91
CA LEU A 10 2.30 -21.05 -19.80
C LEU A 10 1.70 -19.64 -19.83
N GLN A 11 1.64 -19.00 -21.00
CA GLN A 11 1.00 -17.68 -21.16
C GLN A 11 -0.49 -17.72 -20.84
N GLY A 12 -1.18 -18.81 -21.18
CA GLY A 12 -2.60 -18.98 -20.83
C GLY A 12 -2.82 -19.26 -19.35
N TYR A 13 -1.88 -19.96 -18.70
CA TYR A 13 -1.99 -20.35 -17.30
C TYR A 13 -1.70 -19.20 -16.32
N GLU A 14 -0.80 -18.29 -16.68
CA GLU A 14 -0.43 -17.12 -15.86
C GLU A 14 -1.66 -16.34 -15.39
N LYS A 15 -2.59 -16.06 -16.30
CA LYS A 15 -3.81 -15.32 -16.00
C LYS A 15 -4.73 -16.10 -15.05
N SER A 16 -4.94 -17.39 -15.30
CA SER A 16 -5.79 -18.25 -14.45
C SER A 16 -5.18 -18.55 -13.07
N TRP A 17 -3.86 -18.49 -12.93
CA TRP A 17 -3.18 -18.73 -11.66
C TRP A 17 -3.23 -17.51 -10.75
N ILE A 18 -2.98 -16.31 -11.29
CA ILE A 18 -2.83 -15.08 -10.50
C ILE A 18 -4.19 -14.45 -10.16
N GLU A 19 -5.19 -14.54 -11.03
CA GLU A 19 -6.54 -13.96 -10.80
C GLU A 19 -7.39 -14.74 -9.79
N ALA A 20 -6.92 -15.92 -9.35
CA ALA A 20 -7.62 -16.72 -8.34
C ALA A 20 -7.34 -16.24 -6.89
N GLU A 21 -6.36 -15.35 -6.70
CA GLU A 21 -6.01 -14.82 -5.38
C GLU A 21 -6.93 -13.62 -5.06
N GLU A 22 -7.72 -13.75 -3.99
CA GLU A 22 -8.65 -12.70 -3.54
C GLU A 22 -7.90 -11.45 -3.03
N HIS A 23 -8.47 -10.27 -3.27
CA HIS A 23 -7.92 -8.92 -2.98
C HIS A 23 -7.80 -8.56 -1.49
N TYR A 24 -7.51 -9.53 -0.62
CA TYR A 24 -7.57 -9.35 0.83
C TYR A 24 -6.21 -9.16 1.50
N PHE A 25 -5.09 -9.32 0.78
CA PHE A 25 -3.78 -9.30 1.43
C PHE A 25 -3.31 -7.88 1.76
N GLU A 26 -3.76 -6.87 1.01
CA GLU A 26 -3.30 -5.49 1.13
C GLU A 26 -3.67 -4.88 2.48
N ASP A 27 -4.94 -4.96 2.89
CA ASP A 27 -5.38 -4.42 4.18
C ASP A 27 -4.71 -5.16 5.34
N LYS A 28 -4.66 -6.49 5.27
CA LYS A 28 -4.01 -7.32 6.30
C LYS A 28 -2.52 -7.01 6.44
N LEU A 29 -1.81 -6.84 5.32
CA LEU A 29 -0.40 -6.49 5.32
C LEU A 29 -0.16 -5.13 5.98
N ILE A 30 -0.98 -4.12 5.64
CA ILE A 30 -0.86 -2.79 6.24
C ILE A 30 -1.23 -2.82 7.74
N GLU A 31 -2.21 -3.62 8.14
CA GLU A 31 -2.57 -3.83 9.55
C GLU A 31 -1.41 -4.43 10.34
N ASP A 32 -0.77 -5.48 9.81
CA ASP A 32 0.33 -6.17 10.48
C ASP A 32 1.59 -5.30 10.57
N LEU A 33 1.87 -4.47 9.56
CA LEU A 33 2.97 -3.50 9.60
C LEU A 33 2.72 -2.33 10.56
N ALA A 34 1.46 -1.97 10.81
CA ALA A 34 1.09 -0.90 11.73
C ALA A 34 1.16 -1.32 13.20
N LYS A 35 1.22 -2.62 13.49
CA LYS A 35 1.40 -3.15 14.84
C LYS A 35 2.86 -3.02 15.26
N PRO A 36 3.15 -2.47 16.45
CA PRO A 36 4.49 -2.55 17.01
C PRO A 36 4.85 -4.03 17.23
N GLY A 37 6.08 -4.42 16.87
CA GLY A 37 6.54 -5.80 17.04
C GLY A 37 6.57 -6.19 18.52
N GLU A 38 6.30 -7.46 18.84
CA GLU A 38 6.27 -7.97 20.23
C GLU A 38 7.56 -7.66 21.02
N TRP A 39 8.70 -7.58 20.34
CA TRP A 39 10.00 -7.22 20.90
C TRP A 39 10.11 -5.76 21.37
N GLN A 40 9.25 -4.88 20.87
CA GLN A 40 9.29 -3.44 21.14
C GLN A 40 8.64 -3.10 22.49
N SER A 41 7.71 -3.95 22.97
CA SER A 41 7.05 -3.78 24.28
C SER A 41 8.00 -4.00 25.47
N LEU A 42 9.15 -4.65 25.26
CA LEU A 42 10.17 -4.87 26.30
C LEU A 42 11.13 -3.67 26.48
N GLU A 43 11.25 -2.80 25.48
CA GLU A 43 12.19 -1.67 25.44
C GLU A 43 11.52 -0.31 25.75
N GLU A 44 10.20 -0.28 25.98
CA GLU A 44 9.42 0.95 26.23
C GLU A 44 9.80 1.73 27.51
N GLU A 45 10.70 1.21 28.36
CA GLU A 45 11.21 1.93 29.55
C GLU A 45 12.12 3.13 29.22
N GLU A 46 12.65 3.28 28.00
CA GLU A 46 13.68 4.30 27.68
C GLU A 46 13.17 5.61 27.00
N GLY A 47 11.86 5.81 26.83
CA GLY A 47 11.31 7.12 26.44
C GLY A 47 11.58 7.56 24.99
N VAL A 48 12.12 6.69 24.13
CA VAL A 48 12.19 6.90 22.68
C VAL A 48 10.83 6.54 22.08
N LYS A 49 10.17 7.48 21.36
CA LYS A 49 8.94 7.17 20.63
C LYS A 49 9.24 6.13 19.57
N HIS A 50 8.89 4.88 19.84
CA HIS A 50 9.16 3.78 18.93
C HIS A 50 8.31 3.93 17.68
N ILE A 51 8.96 3.81 16.51
CA ILE A 51 8.34 3.96 15.20
C ILE A 51 7.97 2.55 14.71
N ASP A 52 6.70 2.28 14.46
CA ASP A 52 6.26 0.99 13.92
C ASP A 52 6.79 0.73 12.49
N PRO A 53 6.84 -0.54 12.04
CA PRO A 53 7.38 -0.89 10.73
C PRO A 53 6.75 -0.11 9.55
N LEU A 54 5.44 0.12 9.58
CA LEU A 54 4.75 0.89 8.54
C LEU A 54 5.23 2.35 8.51
N HIS A 55 5.40 2.97 9.68
CA HIS A 55 5.90 4.33 9.78
C HIS A 55 7.36 4.44 9.34
N GLN A 56 8.21 3.45 9.67
CA GLN A 56 9.60 3.40 9.18
C GLN A 56 9.66 3.35 7.65
N LEU A 57 8.78 2.56 7.03
CA LEU A 57 8.68 2.45 5.59
C LEU A 57 8.28 3.78 4.93
N ILE A 58 7.25 4.44 5.45
CA ILE A 58 6.80 5.75 4.94
C ILE A 58 7.92 6.79 5.08
N GLN A 59 8.60 6.83 6.23
CA GLN A 59 9.76 7.72 6.42
C GLN A 59 10.90 7.44 5.44
N LEU A 60 11.18 6.17 5.14
CA LEU A 60 12.22 5.79 4.18
C LEU A 60 11.91 6.35 2.80
N PHE A 61 10.68 6.20 2.32
CA PHE A 61 10.26 6.74 1.02
C PHE A 61 10.28 8.27 1.00
N SER A 62 9.80 8.93 2.06
CA SER A 62 9.91 10.39 2.23
C SER A 62 11.35 10.88 2.13
N ARG A 63 12.27 10.25 2.87
CA ARG A 63 13.71 10.58 2.81
C ARG A 63 14.28 10.37 1.42
N THR A 64 13.87 9.30 0.74
CA THR A 64 14.31 8.99 -0.63
C THR A 64 13.85 10.06 -1.61
N ALA A 65 12.61 10.54 -1.51
CA ALA A 65 12.10 11.62 -2.35
C ALA A 65 12.86 12.95 -2.14
N LEU A 66 13.38 13.18 -0.93
CA LEU A 66 14.15 14.37 -0.59
C LEU A 66 15.65 14.27 -0.93
N THR A 67 16.16 13.09 -1.34
CA THR A 67 17.55 12.98 -1.77
C THR A 67 17.73 13.64 -3.15
N GLU A 68 18.70 14.55 -3.24
CA GLU A 68 19.01 15.24 -4.49
C GLU A 68 19.51 14.26 -5.56
N LYS A 69 18.61 13.82 -6.43
CA LYS A 69 18.92 13.12 -7.68
C LYS A 69 18.52 13.99 -8.87
N CYS A 70 19.30 13.98 -9.95
CA CYS A 70 18.95 14.69 -11.18
C CYS A 70 17.69 14.12 -11.86
N LYS A 71 17.36 12.84 -11.60
CA LYS A 71 16.16 12.13 -12.06
C LYS A 71 15.71 11.13 -11.01
N LEU A 72 14.40 10.96 -10.86
CA LEU A 72 13.82 9.88 -10.08
C LEU A 72 13.94 8.58 -10.89
N ASP A 73 14.62 7.58 -10.33
CA ASP A 73 14.68 6.25 -10.92
C ASP A 73 13.30 5.59 -10.85
N LYS A 74 12.99 4.66 -11.77
CA LYS A 74 11.81 3.80 -11.65
C LYS A 74 11.98 2.89 -10.42
N ASP A 75 11.45 3.34 -9.29
CA ASP A 75 11.47 2.58 -8.03
C ASP A 75 10.27 1.63 -7.98
N ASN A 76 10.49 0.40 -8.45
CA ASN A 76 9.47 -0.65 -8.43
C ASN A 76 8.99 -0.96 -7.00
N LEU A 77 9.84 -0.78 -5.99
CA LEU A 77 9.49 -1.03 -4.59
C LEU A 77 8.51 0.03 -4.08
N TYR A 78 8.82 1.31 -4.34
CA TYR A 78 7.90 2.41 -4.03
C TYR A 78 6.55 2.21 -4.73
N MET A 79 6.55 1.89 -6.03
CA MET A 79 5.31 1.70 -6.79
C MET A 79 4.46 0.55 -6.24
N ALA A 80 5.09 -0.59 -5.89
CA ALA A 80 4.37 -1.72 -5.31
C ALA A 80 3.75 -1.37 -3.95
N TYR A 81 4.50 -0.70 -3.07
CA TYR A 81 3.97 -0.32 -1.76
C TYR A 81 2.94 0.81 -1.83
N ALA A 82 3.07 1.75 -2.78
CA ALA A 82 2.05 2.76 -3.03
C ALA A 82 0.73 2.13 -3.48
N ASP A 83 0.79 1.11 -4.35
CA ASP A 83 -0.38 0.35 -4.79
C ASP A 83 -1.04 -0.41 -3.63
N ILE A 84 -0.25 -1.13 -2.83
CA ILE A 84 -0.75 -1.85 -1.63
C ILE A 84 -1.39 -0.88 -0.63
N MET A 85 -0.76 0.26 -0.34
CA MET A 85 -1.31 1.26 0.58
C MET A 85 -2.61 1.86 0.04
N ALA A 86 -2.71 2.11 -1.27
CA ALA A 86 -3.92 2.62 -1.89
C ALA A 86 -5.07 1.60 -1.79
N LYS A 87 -4.82 0.35 -2.15
CA LYS A 87 -5.79 -0.76 -2.08
C LYS A 87 -6.21 -1.08 -0.64
N SER A 88 -5.35 -0.87 0.34
CA SER A 88 -5.72 -1.05 1.77
C SER A 88 -6.81 -0.09 2.26
N CYS A 89 -7.06 1.00 1.54
CA CYS A 89 -8.08 2.00 1.84
C CYS A 89 -9.26 1.98 0.85
N HIS A 90 -9.21 1.13 -0.18
CA HIS A 90 -10.21 1.11 -1.24
C HIS A 90 -10.57 -0.33 -1.57
N ASP A 91 -11.74 -0.77 -1.11
CA ASP A 91 -12.42 -1.94 -1.68
C ASP A 91 -13.07 -1.45 -3.00
N GLU A 92 -12.60 -1.96 -4.14
CA GLU A 92 -13.18 -1.71 -5.48
C GLU A 92 -14.60 -2.33 -5.64
N GLU A 93 -15.14 -2.93 -4.58
CA GLU A 93 -16.51 -3.44 -4.51
C GLU A 93 -17.49 -2.33 -4.09
N ASP A 94 -17.47 -1.21 -4.80
CA ASP A 94 -18.68 -0.38 -4.88
C ASP A 94 -19.70 -1.16 -5.71
N GLU A 95 -20.47 -2.03 -5.04
CA GLU A 95 -21.68 -2.63 -5.59
C GLU A 95 -22.64 -1.50 -5.97
N GLU A 96 -22.50 -1.00 -7.19
CA GLU A 96 -23.17 0.18 -7.73
C GLU A 96 -24.68 -0.05 -7.99
N GLY A 97 -25.28 -1.07 -7.37
CA GLY A 97 -26.66 -1.50 -7.59
C GLY A 97 -27.49 -1.82 -6.35
N GLU A 98 -26.88 -2.01 -5.17
CA GLU A 98 -27.64 -2.37 -3.96
C GLU A 98 -27.91 -1.15 -3.06
N VAL A 99 -29.18 -0.96 -2.67
CA VAL A 99 -29.56 0.11 -1.74
C VAL A 99 -29.18 -0.31 -0.32
N LYS A 100 -27.92 -0.02 0.05
CA LYS A 100 -27.43 -0.20 1.43
C LYS A 100 -28.24 0.64 2.42
N SER A 101 -28.52 0.07 3.58
CA SER A 101 -29.16 0.75 4.70
C SER A 101 -28.27 1.87 5.27
N PHE A 102 -28.86 2.77 6.07
CA PHE A 102 -28.09 3.83 6.74
C PHE A 102 -27.02 3.27 7.67
N GLU A 103 -27.34 2.17 8.38
CA GLU A 103 -26.42 1.52 9.32
C GLU A 103 -25.21 0.91 8.61
N GLU A 104 -25.43 0.21 7.48
CA GLU A 104 -24.35 -0.34 6.65
C GLU A 104 -23.43 0.77 6.12
N LYS A 105 -24.01 1.87 5.62
CA LYS A 105 -23.22 3.01 5.14
C LYS A 105 -22.37 3.67 6.22
N GLU A 106 -22.89 3.80 7.44
CA GLU A 106 -22.10 4.36 8.54
C GLU A 106 -21.01 3.37 8.98
N MET A 107 -21.26 2.05 8.98
CA MET A 107 -20.22 1.05 9.27
C MET A 107 -19.09 1.08 8.24
N GLU A 108 -19.42 1.10 6.95
CA GLU A 108 -18.43 1.19 5.85
C GLU A 108 -17.60 2.47 5.96
N LYS A 109 -18.25 3.60 6.25
CA LYS A 109 -17.56 4.87 6.47
C LYS A 109 -16.62 4.82 7.67
N GLN A 110 -17.01 4.22 8.80
CA GLN A 110 -16.11 4.10 9.95
C GLN A 110 -14.92 3.18 9.65
N LYS A 111 -15.13 2.08 8.90
CA LYS A 111 -14.05 1.20 8.40
C LYS A 111 -13.06 2.00 7.54
N LEU A 112 -13.57 2.76 6.56
CA LEU A 112 -12.75 3.56 5.65
C LEU A 112 -11.94 4.63 6.40
N LEU A 113 -12.58 5.36 7.31
CA LEU A 113 -11.91 6.40 8.11
C LEU A 113 -10.79 5.79 8.96
N TYR A 114 -10.99 4.60 9.51
CA TYR A 114 -9.97 3.90 10.27
C TYR A 114 -8.76 3.50 9.38
N GLN A 115 -9.02 2.91 8.21
CA GLN A 115 -7.96 2.54 7.26
C GLN A 115 -7.15 3.76 6.80
N GLN A 116 -7.83 4.87 6.49
CA GLN A 116 -7.18 6.13 6.11
C GLN A 116 -6.37 6.74 7.26
N ALA A 117 -6.91 6.77 8.48
CA ALA A 117 -6.22 7.31 9.65
C ALA A 117 -4.89 6.59 9.91
N ARG A 118 -4.86 5.27 9.74
CA ARG A 118 -3.65 4.45 9.90
C ARG A 118 -2.49 4.91 9.02
N LEU A 119 -2.75 5.32 7.78
CA LEU A 119 -1.73 5.85 6.86
C LEU A 119 -1.47 7.34 7.10
N HIS A 120 -2.52 8.12 7.35
CA HIS A 120 -2.45 9.55 7.61
C HIS A 120 -1.53 9.86 8.79
N ASP A 121 -1.71 9.18 9.91
CA ASP A 121 -0.95 9.43 11.15
C ASP A 121 0.55 9.11 11.02
N ARG A 122 0.94 8.41 9.95
CA ARG A 122 2.32 8.05 9.63
C ARG A 122 2.95 8.93 8.55
N GLY A 123 2.23 9.93 8.05
CA GLY A 123 2.76 10.89 7.09
C GLY A 123 2.70 10.42 5.63
N ALA A 124 1.81 9.48 5.29
CA ALA A 124 1.65 9.02 3.91
C ALA A 124 1.32 10.16 2.92
N ALA A 125 0.50 11.13 3.34
CA ALA A 125 0.17 12.29 2.51
C ALA A 125 1.40 13.18 2.23
N GLU A 126 2.25 13.40 3.22
CA GLU A 126 3.48 14.17 3.06
C GLU A 126 4.47 13.46 2.12
N MET A 127 4.63 12.14 2.28
CA MET A 127 5.44 11.30 1.40
C MET A 127 5.03 11.47 -0.06
N VAL A 128 3.72 11.37 -0.36
CA VAL A 128 3.20 11.51 -1.73
C VAL A 128 3.51 12.89 -2.30
N LEU A 129 3.30 13.97 -1.52
CA LEU A 129 3.59 15.33 -1.97
C LEU A 129 5.09 15.55 -2.23
N GLN A 130 5.96 14.96 -1.41
CA GLN A 130 7.42 14.99 -1.61
C GLN A 130 7.81 14.26 -2.90
N THR A 131 7.25 13.07 -3.17
CA THR A 131 7.50 12.33 -4.41
C THR A 131 7.03 13.11 -5.65
N ILE A 132 5.86 13.75 -5.59
CA ILE A 132 5.36 14.63 -6.67
C ILE A 132 6.29 15.82 -6.87
N SER A 133 6.78 16.43 -5.79
CA SER A 133 7.72 17.54 -5.88
C SER A 133 9.04 17.11 -6.54
N ALA A 134 9.54 15.93 -6.19
CA ALA A 134 10.76 15.37 -6.73
C ALA A 134 10.66 15.00 -8.22
N SER A 135 9.48 14.63 -8.73
CA SER A 135 9.28 14.26 -10.14
C SER A 135 9.29 15.45 -11.11
N LYS A 136 9.18 16.70 -10.60
CA LYS A 136 9.22 17.95 -11.40
C LYS A 136 8.26 17.97 -12.60
N GLY A 137 7.17 17.21 -12.55
CA GLY A 137 6.17 17.14 -13.61
C GLY A 137 6.50 16.17 -14.75
N GLU A 138 7.54 15.35 -14.63
CA GLU A 138 7.76 14.21 -15.53
C GLU A 138 6.66 13.16 -15.30
N MET A 139 5.90 12.83 -16.35
CA MET A 139 4.94 11.71 -16.29
C MET A 139 5.73 10.40 -16.42
N GLY A 140 5.40 9.41 -15.59
CA GLY A 140 5.99 8.08 -15.66
C GLY A 140 5.84 7.48 -17.07
N SER A 141 6.95 7.01 -17.65
CA SER A 141 7.00 6.38 -18.98
C SER A 141 6.49 4.95 -18.99
#